data_AF-A0A0K2V4S4-F1
#
_entry.id   AF-A0A0K2V4S4-F1
#
_cell.length_a   1.000
_cell.length_b   1.000
_cell.length_c   1.000
_cell.angle_alpha   90.00
_cell.angle_beta   90.00
_cell.angle_gamma   90.00
#
_symmetry.space_group_name_H-M   'P 1'
#
loop_
_entity.id
_entity.type
_entity.pdbx_description
1 polymer ?
#
loop_
_entity_poly.entity_id
_entity_poly.type
_entity_poly.pdbx_seq_one_letter_code
_entity_poly.pdbx_strand_id
1 'polypeptide(L)'
;SESSLRCSSKDTSEIRICPSSQCEVYSWRTEPWGPCRPTNSSSGCGEGGRGRDVICSNENERRVPDWRCRHLQSPISWQSCEIPCPIDCQLTAWAQWSPCRKSCESG
;
A
#
# COMPACT_ATOMS: atom_id res chain seq x y z
N SER A 1 8.65 17.39 -63.05
CA SER A 1 9.48 16.37 -62.37
C SER A 1 10.08 17.02 -61.15
N GLU A 2 9.77 16.46 -59.97
CA GLU A 2 10.55 16.50 -58.71
C GLU A 2 10.92 17.86 -58.10
N SER A 3 10.84 18.10 -56.80
CA SER A 3 10.45 17.29 -55.65
C SER A 3 10.45 18.21 -54.43
N SER A 4 9.54 17.93 -53.51
CA SER A 4 9.40 18.55 -52.19
C SER A 4 10.69 18.50 -51.38
N LEU A 5 11.12 19.60 -50.76
CA LEU A 5 11.97 19.52 -49.56
C LEU A 5 11.49 20.50 -48.50
N ARG A 6 10.93 19.89 -47.45
CA ARG A 6 10.38 20.48 -46.23
C ARG A 6 11.49 21.17 -45.44
N CYS A 7 11.11 22.17 -44.65
CA CYS A 7 11.96 22.69 -43.59
C CYS A 7 12.26 21.56 -42.60
N SER A 8 13.43 20.94 -42.72
CA SER A 8 13.95 20.01 -41.71
C SER A 8 14.46 20.85 -40.55
N SER A 9 13.59 21.09 -39.56
CA SER A 9 14.02 21.51 -38.24
C SER A 9 15.03 20.48 -37.74
N LYS A 10 16.31 20.85 -37.73
CA LYS A 10 17.30 20.14 -36.92
C LYS A 10 16.92 20.39 -35.47
N ASP A 11 16.05 19.55 -34.94
CA ASP A 11 15.88 19.40 -33.51
C ASP A 11 17.14 18.71 -32.99
N THR A 12 18.22 19.49 -32.85
CA THR A 12 19.38 19.05 -32.11
C THR A 12 19.03 19.18 -30.64
N SER A 13 18.37 18.16 -30.10
CA SER A 13 18.24 17.99 -28.67
C SER A 13 19.63 17.71 -28.09
N GLU A 14 20.21 18.70 -27.41
CA GLU A 14 21.42 18.48 -26.62
C GLU A 14 21.03 17.80 -25.31
N ILE A 15 21.23 16.49 -25.22
CA ILE A 15 21.01 15.74 -23.98
C ILE A 15 22.21 16.02 -23.07
N ARG A 16 22.03 16.92 -22.11
CA ARG A 16 22.99 17.09 -21.02
C ARG A 16 22.69 16.09 -19.92
N ILE A 17 23.51 15.04 -19.84
CA ILE A 17 23.52 14.14 -18.68
C ILE A 17 24.05 14.96 -17.51
N CYS A 18 23.22 15.19 -16.50
CA CYS A 18 23.66 15.87 -15.28
C CYS A 18 24.84 15.08 -14.67
N PRO A 19 25.99 15.71 -14.39
CA PRO A 19 27.08 15.06 -13.68
C PRO A 19 26.56 14.56 -12.34
N SER A 20 26.43 13.24 -12.20
CA SER A 20 25.86 12.58 -11.02
C SER A 20 26.68 12.76 -9.74
N SER A 21 27.90 13.30 -9.84
CA SER A 21 28.85 13.40 -8.75
C SER A 21 28.54 14.45 -7.68
N GLN A 22 27.47 15.25 -7.85
CA GLN A 22 27.03 16.25 -6.87
C GLN A 22 25.49 16.40 -6.76
N CYS A 23 24.72 15.48 -7.32
CA CYS A 23 23.27 15.51 -7.11
C CYS A 23 22.98 14.91 -5.74
N GLU A 24 22.73 15.75 -4.74
CA GLU A 24 22.22 15.27 -3.46
C GLU A 24 20.84 14.61 -3.70
N VAL A 25 20.82 13.27 -3.75
CA VAL A 25 19.59 12.52 -4.00
C VAL A 25 18.80 12.43 -2.70
N TYR A 26 17.56 12.91 -2.78
CA TYR A 26 16.57 12.80 -1.71
C TYR A 26 15.41 11.96 -2.16
N SER A 27 14.84 11.19 -1.24
CA SER A 27 13.68 10.35 -1.51
C SER A 27 12.75 10.30 -0.32
N TRP A 28 11.47 10.05 -0.60
CA TRP A 28 10.49 9.74 0.42
C TRP A 28 10.64 8.29 0.83
N ARG A 29 10.83 8.05 2.12
CA ARG A 29 10.71 6.73 2.74
C ARG A 29 9.47 6.67 3.62
N THR A 30 8.97 5.47 3.83
CA THR A 30 7.79 5.26 4.68
C THR A 30 8.07 4.19 5.69
N GLU A 31 7.66 4.44 6.92
CA GLU A 31 7.62 3.40 7.94
C GLU A 31 6.45 2.43 7.67
N PRO A 32 6.44 1.25 8.33
CA PRO A 32 5.29 0.37 8.29
C PRO A 32 4.01 1.08 8.74
N TRP A 33 2.87 0.58 8.25
CA TRP A 33 1.58 1.04 8.76
C TRP A 33 1.44 0.72 10.24
N GLY A 34 1.04 1.72 11.02
CA GLY A 34 0.64 1.53 12.40
C GLY A 34 -0.60 0.65 12.53
N PRO A 35 -1.01 0.33 13.76
CA PRO A 35 -2.20 -0.48 14.01
C PRO A 35 -3.44 0.20 13.44
N CYS A 36 -4.38 -0.61 12.97
CA CYS A 36 -5.71 -0.12 12.63
C CYS A 36 -6.43 0.31 13.91
N ARG A 37 -6.93 1.55 13.93
CA ARG A 37 -7.71 2.08 15.06
C ARG A 37 -9.15 2.29 14.60
N PRO A 38 -10.16 1.85 15.38
CA PRO A 38 -11.55 2.00 14.98
C PRO A 38 -11.94 3.48 14.93
N THR A 39 -12.73 3.85 13.92
CA THR A 39 -13.30 5.21 13.80
C THR A 39 -14.30 5.50 14.91
N ASN A 40 -15.08 4.49 15.30
CA ASN A 40 -15.97 4.51 16.45
C ASN A 40 -15.32 3.77 17.63
N SER A 41 -14.94 4.50 18.67
CA SER A 41 -14.29 3.93 19.85
C SER A 41 -15.17 2.94 20.64
N SER A 42 -16.48 2.95 20.44
CA SER A 42 -17.42 2.09 21.16
C SER A 42 -17.48 0.66 20.62
N SER A 43 -17.24 0.46 19.33
CA SER A 43 -17.38 -0.87 18.69
C SER A 43 -16.15 -1.75 18.87
N GLY A 44 -14.96 -1.15 19.03
CA GLY A 44 -13.67 -1.86 19.11
C GLY A 44 -13.26 -2.62 17.83
N CYS A 45 -14.20 -2.87 16.93
CA CYS A 45 -14.05 -3.53 15.64
C CYS A 45 -14.84 -2.77 14.54
N GLY A 46 -14.69 -3.18 13.28
CA GLY A 46 -15.29 -2.54 12.12
C GLY A 46 -14.36 -1.55 11.42
N GLU A 47 -14.92 -0.50 10.83
CA GLU A 47 -14.18 0.49 10.07
C GLU A 47 -13.20 1.28 10.93
N GLY A 48 -11.95 1.37 10.46
CA GLY A 48 -10.86 2.04 11.13
C GLY A 48 -9.95 2.81 10.18
N GLY A 49 -8.98 3.50 10.77
CA GLY A 49 -7.92 4.17 10.06
C GLY A 49 -6.55 3.81 10.63
N ARG A 50 -5.54 3.79 9.77
CA ARG A 50 -4.14 3.61 10.16
C ARG A 50 -3.25 4.64 9.47
N GLY A 51 -2.29 5.14 10.24
CA GLY A 51 -1.28 6.08 9.78
C GLY A 51 0.09 5.42 9.64
N ARG A 52 0.97 6.04 8.87
CA ARG A 52 2.40 5.75 8.84
C ARG A 52 3.21 7.03 8.68
N ASP A 53 4.46 6.99 9.10
CA ASP A 53 5.36 8.10 8.87
C ASP A 53 5.85 8.13 7.42
N VAL A 54 5.87 9.33 6.85
CA VAL A 54 6.44 9.63 5.53
C VAL A 54 7.55 10.64 5.76
N ILE A 55 8.79 10.21 5.51
CA ILE A 55 9.97 10.94 5.92
C ILE A 55 10.84 11.20 4.70
N CYS A 56 11.32 12.43 4.53
CA CYS A 56 12.34 12.73 3.54
C CYS A 56 13.72 12.28 4.05
N SER A 57 14.44 11.51 3.25
CA SER A 57 15.79 11.04 3.58
C SER A 57 16.80 11.27 2.47
N ASN A 58 18.07 11.33 2.86
CA ASN A 58 19.21 11.32 1.94
C ASN A 58 19.69 9.89 1.64
N GLU A 59 20.73 9.76 0.82
CA GLU A 59 21.36 8.47 0.46
C GLU A 59 21.89 7.67 1.65
N ASN A 60 22.16 8.32 2.79
CA ASN A 60 22.58 7.67 4.03
C ASN A 60 21.40 7.32 4.95
N GLU A 61 20.17 7.34 4.43
CA GLU A 61 18.91 7.07 5.13
C GLU A 61 18.61 8.03 6.29
N ARG A 62 19.35 9.13 6.40
CA ARG A 62 19.15 10.11 7.46
C ARG A 62 17.93 10.95 7.15
N ARG A 63 17.11 11.17 8.18
CA ARG A 63 15.99 12.12 8.11
C ARG A 63 16.53 13.51 7.83
N VAL A 64 16.03 14.12 6.77
CA VAL A 64 16.28 15.51 6.40
C VAL A 64 14.95 16.28 6.38
N PRO A 65 14.97 17.61 6.34
CA PRO A 65 13.75 18.38 6.21
C PRO A 65 12.95 18.05 4.94
N ASP A 66 11.63 17.96 5.07
CA ASP A 66 10.69 17.56 4.01
C ASP A 66 10.75 18.41 2.73
N TRP A 67 11.16 19.68 2.85
CA TRP A 67 11.29 20.56 1.69
C TRP A 67 12.33 20.07 0.66
N ARG A 68 13.29 19.23 1.07
CA ARG A 68 14.23 18.55 0.18
C ARG A 68 13.54 17.59 -0.79
N CYS A 69 12.41 17.01 -0.39
CA CYS A 69 11.63 16.08 -1.19
C CYS A 69 10.35 16.70 -1.77
N ARG A 70 10.10 18.02 -1.60
CA ARG A 70 8.82 18.67 -2.00
C ARG A 70 8.50 18.57 -3.48
N HIS A 71 9.53 18.38 -4.31
CA HIS A 71 9.41 18.26 -5.76
C HIS A 71 9.03 16.83 -6.19
N LEU A 72 9.09 15.88 -5.26
CA LEU A 72 8.72 14.48 -5.46
C LEU A 72 7.32 14.25 -4.90
N GLN A 73 6.59 13.32 -5.51
CA GLN A 73 5.28 12.92 -5.01
C GLN A 73 5.43 12.19 -3.66
N SER A 74 4.83 12.76 -2.61
CA SER A 74 4.81 12.13 -1.29
C SER A 74 3.90 10.90 -1.28
N PRO A 75 4.32 9.77 -0.72
CA PRO A 75 3.46 8.63 -0.44
C PRO A 75 2.28 9.01 0.48
N ILE A 76 1.20 8.23 0.45
CA ILE A 76 0.09 8.38 1.40
C ILE A 76 0.56 8.09 2.82
N SER A 77 0.20 8.94 3.77
CA SER A 77 0.48 8.79 5.20
C SER A 77 -0.69 8.18 5.98
N TRP A 78 -1.88 8.11 5.37
CA TRP A 78 -3.12 7.64 5.99
C TRP A 78 -3.93 6.77 5.03
N GLN A 79 -4.57 5.72 5.56
CA GLN A 79 -5.54 4.92 4.81
C GLN A 79 -6.60 4.32 5.73
N SER A 80 -7.74 3.92 5.15
CA SER A 80 -8.76 3.13 5.82
C SER A 80 -8.29 1.68 6.01
N CYS A 81 -8.88 1.02 7.01
CA CYS A 81 -8.66 -0.38 7.33
C CYS A 81 -9.89 -0.94 8.04
N GLU A 82 -9.97 -2.26 8.16
CA GLU A 82 -11.08 -2.95 8.81
C GLU A 82 -10.54 -3.84 9.94
N ILE A 83 -11.20 -3.78 11.10
CA ILE A 83 -10.91 -4.60 12.26
C ILE A 83 -11.98 -5.69 12.32
N PRO A 84 -11.62 -6.98 12.21
CA PRO A 84 -12.59 -8.05 12.22
C PRO A 84 -13.37 -8.06 13.53
N CYS A 85 -14.70 -8.00 13.44
CA CYS A 85 -15.57 -8.11 14.59
C CYS A 85 -15.69 -9.58 15.04
N PRO A 86 -15.74 -9.84 16.36
CA PRO A 86 -16.09 -11.17 16.84
C PRO A 86 -17.47 -11.51 16.30
N ILE A 87 -17.53 -12.60 15.53
CA ILE A 87 -18.79 -13.20 15.13
C ILE A 87 -19.17 -14.10 16.29
N ASP A 88 -20.27 -13.78 16.97
CA ASP A 88 -20.92 -14.72 17.89
C ASP A 88 -21.46 -15.88 17.06
N CYS A 89 -20.61 -16.88 16.83
CA CYS A 89 -21.00 -18.11 16.15
C CYS A 89 -21.92 -18.89 17.09
N GLN A 90 -23.23 -18.63 16.99
CA GLN A 90 -24.23 -19.48 17.63
C GLN A 90 -24.28 -20.81 16.89
N LEU A 91 -23.62 -21.81 17.46
CA LEU A 91 -23.77 -23.19 16.99
C LEU A 91 -25.24 -23.59 17.14
N THR A 92 -25.88 -23.98 16.04
CA THR A 92 -27.19 -24.62 16.10
C THR A 92 -27.06 -25.91 16.90
N ALA A 93 -28.14 -26.33 17.58
CA ALA A 93 -28.16 -27.61 18.28
C ALA A 93 -27.68 -28.73 17.35
N TRP A 94 -26.76 -29.57 17.86
CA TRP A 94 -26.30 -30.75 17.14
C TRP A 94 -27.50 -31.58 16.71
N ALA A 95 -27.50 -32.06 15.47
CA ALA A 95 -28.52 -33.00 15.03
C ALA A 95 -28.48 -34.24 15.93
N GLN A 96 -29.66 -34.81 16.20
CA GLN A 96 -29.74 -36.06 16.95
C GLN A 96 -28.93 -37.14 16.21
N TRP A 97 -28.12 -37.90 16.95
CA TRP A 97 -27.42 -39.06 16.41
C TRP A 97 -28.42 -39.99 15.69
N SER A 98 -28.21 -40.22 14.40
CA SER A 98 -29.01 -41.19 13.66
C SER A 98 -28.60 -42.62 14.07
N PRO A 99 -29.55 -43.55 14.22
CA PRO A 99 -29.20 -44.95 14.46
C PRO A 99 -28.30 -45.47 13.33
N CYS A 100 -27.25 -46.20 13.71
CA CYS A 100 -26.36 -46.85 12.74
C CYS A 100 -27.16 -47.88 11.95
N ARG A 101 -27.32 -47.69 10.64
CA ARG A 101 -28.16 -48.54 9.77
C ARG A 101 -27.50 -49.87 9.38
N LYS A 102 -26.52 -50.34 10.14
CA LYS A 102 -25.83 -51.61 9.90
C LYS A 102 -26.66 -52.74 10.51
N SER A 103 -27.52 -53.36 9.70
CA SER A 103 -28.00 -54.72 9.99
C SER A 103 -26.82 -55.67 9.77
N CYS A 104 -26.23 -56.17 10.85
CA CYS A 104 -25.35 -57.33 10.75
C CYS A 104 -26.24 -58.54 10.45
N GLU A 105 -26.12 -59.11 9.25
CA GLU A 105 -26.59 -60.48 9.03
C GLU A 105 -25.75 -61.40 9.91
N SER A 106 -26.44 -62.25 10.67
CA SER A 106 -25.92 -63.18 11.65
C SER A 106 -24.76 -64.02 11.08
N GLY A 107 -23.68 -64.11 11.85
CA GLY A 107 -22.60 -65.07 11.61
C GLY A 107 -23.01 -66.50 11.89
#